data_AF-A0A8T3AID1-F1
#
_entry.id   AF-A0A8T3AID1-F1
#
_cell.length_a   1.000
_cell.length_b   1.000
_cell.length_c   1.000
_cell.angle_alpha   90.00
_cell.angle_beta   90.00
_cell.angle_gamma   90.00
#
_symmetry.space_group_name_H-M   'P 1'
#
loop_
_entity.id
_entity.type
_entity.pdbx_description
1 polymer ?
#
loop_
_entity_poly.entity_id
_entity_poly.type
_entity_poly.pdbx_seq_one_letter_code
_entity_poly.pdbx_strand_id
1 'polypeptide(L)'
;MTNRSTGHSPFSIVYSKPLNHLLDIAILPKCKSSSANHFTEQHSSILQEVKAKLLDSNEHYKQTADLHRRKQVFEPGDLVMVRLRKERFPVGQYSKLSPRKLGPIPISKRINDNAYIVELPPHIHTSSTFNVADIHAYHPPDEIDNINSSTVAFSAAEET
;
A
#
# COMPACT_ATOMS: atom_id res chain seq x y z
N MET A 1 15.60 17.40 13.27
CA MET A 1 14.22 17.27 12.78
C MET A 1 13.67 15.96 13.31
N THR A 2 12.59 15.97 14.07
CA THR A 2 11.95 14.77 14.64
C THR A 2 10.93 14.22 13.66
N ASN A 3 10.85 12.89 13.55
CA ASN A 3 9.83 12.24 12.72
C ASN A 3 8.49 12.24 13.46
N ARG A 4 7.39 12.54 12.76
CA ARG A 4 6.05 12.59 13.35
C ARG A 4 5.60 11.26 13.96
N SER A 5 5.91 10.13 13.32
CA SER A 5 5.47 8.80 13.75
C SER A 5 6.25 8.29 14.96
N THR A 6 7.55 8.59 15.05
CA THR A 6 8.39 8.08 16.14
C THR A 6 8.62 9.11 17.24
N GLY A 7 8.44 10.41 16.97
CA GLY A 7 8.81 11.50 17.87
C GLY A 7 10.33 11.72 17.99
N HIS A 8 11.15 10.87 17.35
CA HIS A 8 12.60 10.89 17.43
C HIS A 8 13.23 11.25 16.09
N SER A 9 14.46 11.74 16.13
CA SER A 9 15.30 11.86 14.92
C SER A 9 15.84 10.48 14.53
N PRO A 10 15.97 10.15 13.24
CA PRO A 10 16.65 8.91 12.82
C PRO A 10 18.03 8.75 13.48
N PHE A 11 18.79 9.84 13.65
CA PHE A 11 20.08 9.82 14.33
C PHE A 11 19.96 9.37 15.79
N SER A 12 18.99 9.91 16.53
CA SER A 12 18.80 9.55 17.94
C SER A 12 18.32 8.12 18.12
N ILE A 13 17.61 7.55 17.15
CA ILE A 13 17.20 6.13 17.19
C ILE A 13 18.42 5.23 17.01
N VAL A 14 19.30 5.55 16.06
CA VAL A 14 20.48 4.72 15.74
C VAL A 14 21.53 4.78 16.85
N TYR A 15 21.79 5.96 17.39
CA TYR A 15 22.88 6.16 18.34
C TYR A 15 22.42 6.25 19.80
N SER A 16 21.09 6.23 20.04
CA SER A 16 20.48 6.42 21.36
C SER A 16 21.01 7.62 22.13
N LYS A 17 21.43 8.65 21.39
CA LYS A 17 21.93 9.92 21.91
C LYS A 17 21.43 11.08 21.05
N PRO A 18 21.21 12.27 21.65
CA PRO A 18 20.98 13.47 20.86
C PRO A 18 22.18 13.75 19.95
N LEU A 19 21.99 14.58 18.92
CA LEU A 19 23.13 15.04 18.12
C LEU A 19 24.16 15.66 19.06
N ASN A 20 25.42 15.27 18.91
CA ASN A 20 26.52 15.89 19.63
C ASN A 20 26.49 17.40 19.35
N HIS A 21 26.24 18.20 20.39
CA HIS A 21 26.30 19.66 20.29
C HIS A 21 27.76 20.11 20.27
N LEU A 22 28.07 21.34 19.83
CA LEU A 22 29.45 21.86 19.83
C LEU A 22 30.16 21.83 21.21
N LEU A 23 29.38 21.71 22.30
CA LEU A 23 29.89 21.60 23.67
C LEU A 23 30.17 20.14 24.10
N ASP A 24 29.85 19.16 23.25
CA ASP A 24 29.88 17.72 23.54
C ASP A 24 31.14 17.04 22.96
N ILE A 25 32.16 17.84 22.61
CA ILE A 25 33.46 17.42 22.03
C ILE A 25 34.44 16.96 23.13
N ALA A 26 34.02 16.91 24.40
CA ALA A 26 34.87 16.38 25.46
C ALA A 26 35.05 14.86 25.28
N ILE A 27 36.30 14.44 25.05
CA ILE A 27 36.68 13.02 24.97
C ILE A 27 36.47 12.40 26.35
N LEU A 28 35.35 11.72 26.56
CA LEU A 28 35.12 10.97 27.78
C LEU A 28 35.98 9.70 27.80
N PRO A 29 36.65 9.40 28.92
CA PRO A 29 37.53 8.25 29.04
C PRO A 29 36.75 6.93 28.93
N LYS A 30 37.40 5.89 28.38
CA LYS A 30 36.86 4.53 28.28
C LYS A 30 36.78 3.89 29.68
N CYS A 31 35.64 4.08 30.35
CA CYS A 31 35.38 3.45 31.63
C CYS A 31 34.79 2.04 31.46
N LYS A 32 35.35 1.06 32.16
CA LYS A 32 34.68 -0.22 32.43
C LYS A 32 33.70 0.02 33.59
N SER A 33 32.48 0.50 33.33
CA SER A 33 31.59 0.95 34.41
C SER A 33 30.11 0.65 34.15
N SER A 34 29.33 0.63 35.23
CA SER A 34 27.85 0.55 35.27
C SER A 34 27.14 1.46 34.26
N SER A 35 27.79 2.54 33.82
CA SER A 35 27.33 3.43 32.75
C SER A 35 27.12 2.73 31.41
N ALA A 36 27.92 1.71 31.09
CA ALA A 36 27.76 0.92 29.87
C ALA A 36 26.48 0.08 29.90
N ASN A 37 26.16 -0.52 31.05
CA ASN A 37 24.91 -1.28 31.23
C ASN A 37 23.69 -0.34 31.14
N HIS A 38 23.76 0.83 31.79
CA HIS A 38 22.71 1.84 31.69
C HIS A 38 22.51 2.32 30.24
N PHE A 39 23.59 2.52 29.48
CA PHE A 39 23.50 2.86 28.05
C PHE A 39 22.82 1.76 27.23
N THR A 40 23.16 0.48 27.46
CA THR A 40 22.50 -0.64 26.76
C THR A 40 21.03 -0.79 27.13
N GLU A 41 20.68 -0.57 28.40
CA GLU A 41 19.29 -0.58 28.89
C GLU A 41 18.49 0.55 28.25
N GLN A 42 19.02 1.78 28.27
CA GLN A 42 18.41 2.93 27.61
C GLN A 42 18.23 2.71 26.10
N HIS A 43 19.25 2.18 25.43
CA HIS A 43 19.18 1.86 24.01
C HIS A 43 18.08 0.84 23.71
N SER A 44 17.98 -0.22 24.52
CA SER A 44 16.94 -1.23 24.37
C SER A 44 15.54 -0.65 24.61
N SER A 45 15.38 0.22 25.60
CA SER A 45 14.12 0.91 25.92
C SER A 45 13.68 1.83 24.79
N ILE A 46 14.59 2.63 24.24
CA ILE A 46 14.29 3.54 23.11
C ILE A 46 13.84 2.73 21.89
N LEU A 47 14.53 1.63 21.55
CA LEU A 47 14.14 0.80 20.42
C LEU A 47 12.78 0.12 20.62
N GLN A 48 12.49 -0.34 21.84
CA GLN A 48 11.18 -0.91 22.16
C GLN A 48 10.07 0.14 22.02
N GLU A 49 10.29 1.35 22.53
CA GLU A 49 9.34 2.47 22.42
C GLU A 49 9.11 2.86 20.95
N VAL A 50 10.18 3.03 20.18
CA VAL A 50 10.10 3.37 18.75
C VAL A 50 9.37 2.27 17.99
N LYS A 51 9.63 1.00 18.29
CA LYS A 51 8.94 -0.12 17.67
C LYS A 51 7.44 -0.10 17.97
N ALA A 52 7.05 0.12 19.23
CA ALA A 52 5.65 0.24 19.62
C ALA A 52 4.95 1.38 18.87
N LYS A 53 5.54 2.59 18.87
CA LYS A 53 5.00 3.74 18.14
C LYS A 53 4.85 3.50 16.65
N LEU A 54 5.80 2.80 16.02
CA LEU A 54 5.71 2.44 14.60
C LEU A 54 4.60 1.44 14.32
N LEU A 55 4.38 0.47 15.20
CA LEU A 55 3.28 -0.47 15.08
C LEU A 55 1.94 0.24 15.18
N ASP A 56 1.76 1.08 16.21
CA ASP A 56 0.53 1.87 16.42
C ASP A 56 0.28 2.83 15.25
N SER A 57 1.31 3.53 14.79
CA SER A 57 1.21 4.44 13.66
C SER A 57 0.83 3.69 12.38
N ASN A 58 1.44 2.54 12.11
CA ASN A 58 1.11 1.70 10.95
C ASN A 58 -0.31 1.17 11.02
N GLU A 59 -0.78 0.76 12.20
CA GLU A 59 -2.16 0.30 12.39
C GLU A 59 -3.15 1.43 12.13
N HIS A 60 -2.93 2.61 12.69
CA HIS A 60 -3.77 3.77 12.44
C HIS A 60 -3.81 4.15 10.94
N TYR A 61 -2.65 4.16 10.28
CA TYR A 61 -2.58 4.38 8.83
C TYR A 61 -3.35 3.31 8.05
N LYS A 62 -3.23 2.04 8.44
CA LYS A 62 -3.95 0.93 7.82
C LYS A 62 -5.46 1.11 7.98
N GLN A 63 -5.95 1.35 9.20
CA GLN A 63 -7.37 1.57 9.47
C GLN A 63 -7.92 2.72 8.62
N THR A 64 -7.23 3.86 8.59
CA THR A 64 -7.65 5.04 7.81
C THR A 64 -7.65 4.75 6.30
N ALA A 65 -6.65 4.04 5.80
CA ALA A 65 -6.55 3.70 4.39
C ALA A 65 -7.62 2.66 3.97
N ASP A 66 -7.90 1.68 4.83
CA ASP A 66 -8.84 0.59 4.56
C ASP A 66 -10.29 1.09 4.54
N LEU A 67 -10.65 2.15 5.27
CA LEU A 67 -11.99 2.78 5.23
C LEU A 67 -12.44 3.16 3.81
N HIS A 68 -11.50 3.53 2.93
CA HIS A 68 -11.79 3.97 1.56
C HIS A 68 -11.53 2.89 0.51
N ARG A 69 -10.95 1.74 0.88
CA ARG A 69 -10.56 0.69 -0.05
C ARG A 69 -11.65 -0.38 -0.11
N ARG A 70 -12.07 -0.73 -1.33
CA ARG A 70 -12.91 -1.91 -1.58
C ARG A 70 -12.01 -3.13 -1.72
N LYS A 71 -12.32 -4.20 -0.99
CA LYS A 71 -11.63 -5.48 -1.12
C LYS A 71 -12.03 -6.12 -2.45
N GLN A 72 -11.06 -6.34 -3.32
CA GLN A 72 -11.23 -7.01 -4.60
C GLN A 72 -10.31 -8.22 -4.61
N VAL A 73 -10.91 -9.40 -4.67
CA VAL A 73 -10.18 -10.68 -4.67
C VAL A 73 -10.55 -11.40 -5.93
N PHE A 74 -9.56 -12.04 -6.53
CA PHE A 74 -9.71 -12.83 -7.73
C PHE A 74 -9.08 -14.20 -7.52
N GLU A 75 -9.59 -15.19 -8.25
CA GLU A 75 -9.03 -16.53 -8.29
C GLU A 75 -8.41 -16.84 -9.65
N PRO A 76 -7.47 -17.79 -9.72
CA PRO A 76 -6.95 -18.27 -11.00
C PRO A 76 -8.08 -18.76 -11.91
N GLY A 77 -8.09 -18.33 -13.16
CA GLY A 77 -9.15 -18.60 -14.15
C GLY A 77 -10.16 -17.46 -14.32
N ASP A 78 -10.24 -16.52 -13.38
CA ASP A 78 -11.12 -15.35 -13.52
C ASP A 78 -10.71 -14.48 -14.71
N LEU A 79 -11.68 -14.07 -15.52
CA LEU A 79 -11.47 -13.14 -16.62
C LEU A 79 -11.43 -11.72 -16.10
N VAL A 80 -10.34 -11.02 -16.41
CA VAL A 80 -10.10 -9.66 -15.94
C VAL A 80 -9.63 -8.75 -17.06
N MET A 81 -9.98 -7.47 -16.94
CA MET A 81 -9.52 -6.38 -17.78
C MET A 81 -8.32 -5.70 -17.13
N VAL A 82 -7.18 -5.69 -17.82
CA VAL A 82 -5.91 -5.23 -17.26
C VAL A 82 -5.59 -3.81 -17.73
N ARG A 83 -5.34 -2.89 -16.81
CA ARG A 83 -4.92 -1.52 -17.11
C ARG A 83 -3.39 -1.49 -17.30
N LEU A 84 -2.95 -1.10 -18.49
CA LEU A 84 -1.55 -0.81 -18.75
C LEU A 84 -1.26 0.66 -18.46
N ARG A 85 -0.24 0.92 -17.64
CA ARG A 85 0.23 2.28 -17.36
C ARG A 85 1.18 2.76 -18.45
N LYS A 86 1.37 4.08 -18.56
CA LYS A 86 2.16 4.70 -19.65
C LYS A 86 3.60 4.21 -19.69
N GLU A 87 4.19 3.98 -18.51
CA GLU A 87 5.55 3.46 -18.34
C GLU A 87 5.74 2.02 -18.86
N ARG A 88 4.66 1.28 -19.11
CA ARG A 88 4.70 -0.10 -19.61
C ARG A 88 4.61 -0.19 -21.13
N PHE A 89 4.23 0.91 -21.80
CA PHE A 89 4.17 0.96 -23.26
C PHE A 89 5.54 1.35 -23.83
N PRO A 90 5.96 0.75 -24.95
CA PRO A 90 7.09 1.27 -25.70
C PRO A 90 6.78 2.68 -26.22
N VAL A 91 7.84 3.47 -26.39
CA VAL A 91 7.74 4.88 -26.80
C VAL A 91 7.02 4.96 -28.16
N GLY A 92 5.95 5.75 -28.22
CA GLY A 92 5.17 5.98 -29.44
C GLY A 92 3.93 5.09 -29.64
N GLN A 93 3.74 4.03 -28.84
CA GLN A 93 2.58 3.13 -28.99
C GLN A 93 1.34 3.58 -28.18
N TYR A 94 1.52 4.50 -27.23
CA TYR A 94 0.42 5.04 -26.43
C TYR A 94 -0.29 6.19 -27.18
N SER A 95 -1.56 6.01 -27.53
CA SER A 95 -2.41 7.06 -28.12
C SER A 95 -3.44 7.57 -27.10
N LYS A 96 -3.82 8.85 -27.18
CA LYS A 96 -4.82 9.45 -26.27
C LYS A 96 -6.20 8.79 -26.38
N LEU A 97 -6.50 8.19 -27.54
CA LEU A 97 -7.78 7.55 -27.86
C LEU A 97 -7.71 6.02 -27.83
N SER A 98 -6.56 5.41 -27.55
CA SER A 98 -6.48 3.94 -27.44
C SER A 98 -7.20 3.45 -26.17
N PRO A 99 -7.78 2.24 -26.20
CA PRO A 99 -8.38 1.65 -25.01
C PRO A 99 -7.35 1.57 -23.87
N ARG A 100 -7.76 2.01 -22.68
CA ARG A 100 -6.87 2.03 -21.48
C ARG A 100 -6.74 0.67 -20.80
N LYS A 101 -7.71 -0.21 -21.04
CA LYS A 101 -7.77 -1.56 -20.49
C LYS A 101 -7.63 -2.53 -21.63
N LEU A 102 -6.76 -3.50 -21.45
CA LEU A 102 -6.63 -4.67 -22.29
C LEU A 102 -7.72 -5.68 -21.90
N GLY A 103 -8.18 -6.45 -22.89
CA GLY A 103 -9.40 -7.27 -22.90
C GLY A 103 -9.56 -8.28 -21.75
N PRO A 104 -10.53 -9.21 -21.87
CA PRO A 104 -10.67 -10.29 -20.91
C PRO A 104 -9.45 -11.20 -21.00
N ILE A 105 -8.64 -11.19 -19.94
CA ILE A 105 -7.45 -12.01 -19.79
C ILE A 105 -7.65 -12.87 -18.55
N PRO A 106 -7.39 -14.18 -18.62
CA PRO A 106 -7.48 -15.03 -17.44
C PRO A 106 -6.32 -14.73 -16.48
N ILE A 107 -6.61 -14.78 -15.19
CA ILE A 107 -5.58 -14.81 -14.15
C ILE A 107 -4.94 -16.20 -14.15
N SER A 108 -3.65 -16.27 -14.41
CA SER A 108 -2.87 -17.51 -14.38
C SER A 108 -2.59 -17.95 -12.94
N LYS A 109 -2.19 -17.00 -12.09
CA LYS A 109 -1.79 -17.29 -10.70
C LYS A 109 -2.00 -16.10 -9.78
N ARG A 110 -2.45 -16.37 -8.56
CA ARG A 110 -2.49 -15.42 -7.44
C ARG A 110 -1.19 -15.52 -6.63
N ILE A 111 -0.47 -14.40 -6.47
CA ILE A 111 0.71 -14.32 -5.60
C ILE A 111 0.26 -13.93 -4.19
N ASN A 112 -0.54 -12.86 -4.09
CA ASN A 112 -1.21 -12.41 -2.88
C ASN A 112 -2.47 -11.62 -3.26
N ASP A 113 -3.28 -11.20 -2.28
CA ASP A 113 -4.52 -10.43 -2.53
C ASP A 113 -4.29 -9.13 -3.33
N ASN A 114 -3.06 -8.62 -3.34
CA ASN A 114 -2.68 -7.36 -3.97
C ASN A 114 -1.99 -7.54 -5.34
N ALA A 115 -1.54 -8.75 -5.70
CA ALA A 115 -0.71 -8.99 -6.88
C ALA A 115 -1.02 -10.34 -7.55
N TYR A 116 -1.25 -10.28 -8.85
CA TYR A 116 -1.69 -11.40 -9.68
C TYR A 116 -0.83 -11.49 -10.94
N ILE A 117 -0.67 -12.71 -11.46
CA ILE A 117 -0.04 -13.00 -12.74
C ILE A 117 -1.16 -13.26 -13.75
N VAL A 118 -1.15 -12.53 -14.86
CA VAL A 118 -2.14 -12.62 -15.94
C VAL A 118 -1.50 -13.18 -17.22
N GLU A 119 -2.28 -13.85 -18.04
CA GLU A 119 -1.81 -14.39 -19.32
C GLU A 119 -1.80 -13.32 -20.40
N LEU A 120 -0.75 -12.48 -20.40
CA LEU A 120 -0.62 -11.42 -21.39
C LEU A 120 -0.44 -12.02 -22.81
N PRO A 121 -1.08 -11.42 -23.83
CA PRO A 121 -0.82 -11.75 -25.22
C PRO A 121 0.65 -11.57 -25.62
N PRO A 122 1.16 -12.37 -26.57
CA PRO A 122 2.59 -12.41 -26.93
C PRO A 122 3.11 -11.10 -27.55
N HIS A 123 2.23 -10.24 -28.06
CA HIS A 123 2.59 -8.93 -28.62
C HIS A 123 2.88 -7.86 -27.55
N ILE A 124 2.65 -8.17 -26.27
CA ILE A 124 2.88 -7.25 -25.15
C ILE A 124 4.11 -7.71 -24.38
N HIS A 125 5.21 -6.97 -24.55
CA HIS A 125 6.51 -7.31 -23.96
C HIS A 125 6.69 -6.74 -22.54
N THR A 126 5.62 -6.66 -21.76
CA THR A 126 5.64 -6.19 -20.37
C THR A 126 5.61 -7.36 -19.39
N SER A 127 6.03 -7.14 -18.14
CA SER A 127 5.81 -8.11 -17.07
C SER A 127 4.33 -8.46 -16.89
N SER A 128 4.05 -9.75 -16.72
CA SER A 128 2.72 -10.33 -16.51
C SER A 128 2.19 -10.14 -15.09
N THR A 129 2.95 -9.52 -14.19
CA THR A 129 2.55 -9.26 -12.80
C THR A 129 1.88 -7.89 -12.69
N PHE A 130 0.66 -7.88 -12.16
CA PHE A 130 -0.16 -6.69 -11.99
C PHE A 130 -0.63 -6.54 -10.54
N ASN A 131 -0.74 -5.29 -10.11
CA ASN A 131 -1.36 -4.95 -8.84
C ASN A 131 -2.90 -5.01 -8.98
N VAL A 132 -3.62 -5.40 -7.93
CA VAL A 132 -5.09 -5.44 -7.91
C VAL A 132 -5.74 -4.12 -8.34
N ALA A 133 -5.11 -2.97 -8.04
CA ALA A 133 -5.60 -1.65 -8.44
C ALA A 133 -5.56 -1.40 -9.96
N ASP A 134 -4.77 -2.17 -10.70
CA ASP A 134 -4.67 -2.12 -12.15
C ASP A 134 -5.47 -3.27 -12.83
N ILE A 135 -6.24 -4.05 -12.07
CA ILE A 135 -7.04 -5.18 -12.55
C ILE A 135 -8.52 -4.92 -12.28
N HIS A 136 -9.37 -5.18 -13.28
CA HIS A 136 -10.82 -5.03 -13.16
C HIS A 136 -11.53 -6.33 -13.52
N ALA A 137 -12.59 -6.69 -12.79
CA ALA A 137 -13.45 -7.79 -13.18
C ALA A 137 -14.03 -7.55 -14.59
N TYR A 138 -14.03 -8.58 -15.42
CA TYR A 138 -14.69 -8.55 -16.71
C TYR A 138 -16.17 -8.90 -16.53
N HIS A 139 -17.06 -8.10 -17.09
CA HIS A 139 -18.50 -8.36 -17.13
C HIS A 139 -18.91 -8.50 -18.60
N PRO A 140 -19.51 -9.63 -19.02
CA PRO A 140 -20.03 -9.79 -20.36
C PRO A 140 -21.11 -8.74 -20.66
N PRO A 141 -21.16 -8.19 -21.88
CA PRO A 141 -22.16 -7.18 -22.24
C PRO A 141 -23.61 -7.71 -22.23
N ASP A 142 -23.81 -9.03 -22.22
CA ASP A 142 -25.13 -9.66 -22.24
C ASP A 142 -25.74 -9.84 -20.83
N GLU A 143 -24.97 -9.59 -19.77
CA GLU A 143 -25.41 -9.64 -18.38
C GLU A 143 -25.57 -8.21 -17.84
N ILE A 144 -26.74 -7.62 -18.08
CA ILE A 144 -27.17 -6.43 -17.35
C ILE A 144 -27.46 -6.89 -15.92
N ASP A 145 -26.45 -6.86 -15.07
CA ASP A 145 -26.67 -6.95 -13.63
C ASP A 145 -27.64 -5.83 -13.25
N ASN A 146 -28.82 -6.20 -12.74
CA ASN A 146 -29.76 -5.30 -12.10
C ASN A 146 -29.03 -4.63 -10.93
N ILE A 147 -28.33 -3.54 -11.20
CA ILE A 147 -27.84 -2.64 -10.18
C ILE A 147 -29.11 -2.15 -9.50
N ASN A 148 -29.31 -2.62 -8.26
CA ASN A 148 -30.29 -2.12 -7.32
C ASN A 148 -30.14 -0.59 -7.24
N SER A 149 -30.82 0.12 -8.13
CA SER A 149 -31.14 1.52 -7.95
C SER A 149 -32.09 1.51 -6.77
N SER A 150 -31.60 2.06 -5.67
CA SER A 150 -32.37 2.47 -4.51
C SER A 150 -33.83 2.71 -4.88
N THR A 151 -34.70 1.77 -4.53
CA THR A 151 -36.14 1.97 -4.52
C THR A 151 -36.42 3.04 -3.48
N VAL A 152 -36.31 4.31 -3.89
CA VAL A 152 -37.07 5.40 -3.28
C VAL A 152 -38.52 5.05 -3.53
N ALA A 153 -39.14 4.41 -2.53
CA ALA A 153 -40.57 4.24 -2.45
C ALA A 153 -41.20 5.63 -2.46
N PHE A 154 -41.68 6.05 -3.64
CA PHE A 154 -42.60 7.16 -3.74
C PHE A 154 -43.96 6.60 -3.32
N SER A 155 -44.25 6.69 -2.02
CA SER A 155 -45.58 6.38 -1.49
C SER A 155 -46.55 7.38 -2.08
N ALA A 156 -47.38 6.90 -3.01
CA ALA A 156 -48.64 7.55 -3.34
C ALA A 156 -49.53 7.48 -2.10
N ALA A 157 -49.84 8.65 -1.54
CA ALA A 157 -50.96 8.81 -0.61
C ALA A 157 -52.14 9.36 -1.42
N GLU A 158 -53.15 8.52 -1.57
CA GLU A 158 -54.50 8.88 -2.00
C GLU A 158 -55.37 9.12 -0.76
N GLU A 159 -56.49 9.84 -0.96
CA GLU A 159 -57.56 10.27 -0.03
C GLU A 159 -57.25 11.54 0.78
N THR A 160 -58.04 12.63 0.66
CA THR A 160 -59.52 12.74 0.64
C THR A 160 -60.00 13.98 -0.11
#